data_AF-A0A9E1CNK6-F1
#
_entry.id   AF-A0A9E1CNK6-F1
#
_cell.length_a   1.000
_cell.length_b   1.000
_cell.length_c   1.000
_cell.angle_alpha   90.00
_cell.angle_beta   90.00
_cell.angle_gamma   90.00
#
_symmetry.space_group_name_H-M   'P 1'
#
loop_
_entity.id
_entity.type
_entity.pdbx_description
1 polymer ?
#
loop_
_entity_poly.entity_id
_entity_poly.type
_entity_poly.pdbx_seq_one_letter_code
_entity_poly.pdbx_strand_id
1 'polypeptide(L)'
;MSAEQTGAFFALVSVCSGLGSVLSLLLLLAKPVRERLFGLSAIREGQRCMLRADMLAAYYKHREEKTIRQYEYENFLYEYKAYKALHGNSFIERIAREVAEWEIVT
;
A
#
# COMPACT_ATOMS: atom_id res chain seq x y z
N MET A 1 -53.89 27.59 -10.68
CA MET A 1 -52.43 27.64 -10.93
C MET A 1 -52.22 27.86 -12.41
N SER A 2 -51.39 28.84 -12.78
CA SER A 2 -51.06 29.11 -14.19
C SER A 2 -50.30 27.92 -14.79
N ALA A 3 -50.50 27.61 -16.08
CA ALA A 3 -49.76 26.55 -16.80
C ALA A 3 -48.23 26.74 -16.72
N GLU A 4 -47.78 27.99 -16.54
CA GLU A 4 -46.39 28.37 -16.35
C GLU A 4 -45.83 27.92 -14.99
N GLN A 5 -46.64 27.99 -13.92
CA GLN A 5 -46.26 27.52 -12.58
C GLN A 5 -46.13 25.99 -12.52
N THR A 6 -46.95 25.26 -13.26
CA THR A 6 -46.84 23.80 -13.35
C THR A 6 -45.57 23.38 -14.11
N GLY A 7 -45.20 24.07 -15.20
CA GLY A 7 -43.98 23.77 -15.96
C GLY A 7 -42.70 23.98 -15.14
N ALA A 8 -42.60 25.10 -14.42
CA ALA A 8 -41.45 25.38 -13.55
C ALA A 8 -41.30 24.36 -12.42
N PHE A 9 -42.40 23.88 -11.86
CA PHE A 9 -42.41 22.86 -10.81
C PHE A 9 -41.87 21.51 -11.33
N PHE A 10 -42.30 21.06 -12.51
CA PHE A 10 -41.82 19.80 -13.10
C PHE A 10 -40.32 19.84 -13.43
N ALA A 11 -39.82 20.98 -13.94
CA ALA A 11 -38.39 21.16 -14.21
C ALA A 11 -37.56 21.07 -12.92
N LEU A 12 -38.00 21.72 -11.84
CA LEU A 12 -37.33 21.67 -10.54
C LEU A 12 -37.26 20.23 -9.99
N VAL A 13 -38.38 19.49 -10.02
CA VAL A 13 -38.44 18.10 -9.54
C VAL A 13 -37.49 17.21 -10.35
N SER A 14 -37.49 17.34 -11.68
CA SER A 14 -36.61 16.56 -12.56
C SER A 14 -35.12 16.77 -12.24
N VAL A 15 -34.70 18.03 -12.05
CA VAL A 15 -33.31 18.37 -11.70
C VAL A 15 -32.94 17.84 -10.32
N CYS A 16 -33.82 18.01 -9.32
CA CYS A 16 -33.60 17.49 -7.97
C CYS A 16 -33.49 15.97 -7.94
N SER A 17 -34.33 15.25 -8.68
CA SER A 17 -34.24 13.79 -8.80
C SER A 17 -32.97 13.34 -9.52
N GLY A 18 -32.58 14.04 -10.60
CA GLY A 18 -31.33 13.79 -11.32
C GLY A 18 -30.12 13.94 -10.40
N LEU A 19 -29.99 15.07 -9.71
CA LEU A 19 -28.89 15.33 -8.77
C LEU A 19 -28.86 14.33 -7.61
N GLY A 20 -30.03 13.99 -7.05
CA GLY A 20 -30.14 13.01 -5.98
C GLY A 20 -29.67 11.61 -6.40
N SER A 21 -30.02 11.18 -7.61
CA SER A 21 -29.59 9.88 -8.15
C SER A 21 -28.09 9.81 -8.46
N VAL A 22 -27.50 10.90 -8.97
CA VAL A 22 -26.05 10.99 -9.19
C VAL A 22 -25.30 10.98 -7.87
N LEU A 23 -25.78 11.75 -6.87
CA LEU A 23 -25.16 11.80 -5.55
C LEU A 23 -25.25 10.45 -4.83
N SER A 24 -26.38 9.75 -4.90
CA SER A 24 -26.52 8.43 -4.29
C SER A 24 -25.59 7.40 -4.93
N LEU A 25 -25.42 7.42 -6.25
CA LEU A 25 -24.46 6.58 -6.96
C LEU A 25 -23.01 6.89 -6.55
N LEU A 26 -22.64 8.17 -6.44
CA LEU A 26 -21.31 8.58 -5.96
C LEU A 26 -21.02 8.07 -4.54
N LEU A 27 -22.00 8.17 -3.62
CA LEU A 27 -21.85 7.68 -2.26
C LEU A 27 -21.75 6.14 -2.20
N LEU A 28 -22.49 5.44 -3.06
CA LEU A 28 -22.39 3.98 -3.19
C LEU A 28 -21.01 3.53 -3.69
N LEU A 29 -20.40 4.28 -4.60
CA LEU A 29 -19.05 4.01 -5.10
C LEU A 29 -17.94 4.46 -4.13
N ALA A 30 -18.21 5.47 -3.30
CA ALA A 30 -17.23 5.96 -2.33
C ALA A 30 -16.85 4.90 -1.27
N LYS A 31 -17.81 4.10 -0.78
CA LYS A 31 -17.53 3.03 0.20
C LYS A 31 -16.55 1.95 -0.29
N PRO A 32 -16.79 1.27 -1.43
CA PRO A 32 -15.88 0.23 -1.93
C PRO A 32 -14.52 0.79 -2.36
N VAL A 33 -14.48 2.02 -2.89
CA VAL A 33 -13.21 2.70 -3.21
C VAL A 33 -12.42 2.99 -1.93
N ARG A 34 -13.08 3.51 -0.90
CA ARG A 34 -12.47 3.81 0.39
C ARG A 34 -11.92 2.54 1.06
N GLU A 35 -12.70 1.46 1.09
CA GLU A 35 -12.27 0.17 1.65
C GLU A 35 -11.09 -0.42 0.88
N ARG A 36 -11.08 -0.34 -0.46
CA ARG A 36 -9.92 -0.75 -1.26
C ARG A 36 -8.70 0.11 -0.97
N LEU A 37 -8.84 1.43 -0.90
CA LEU A 37 -7.72 2.33 -0.64
C LEU A 37 -7.10 2.08 0.74
N PHE A 38 -7.92 2.00 1.80
CA PHE A 38 -7.41 1.75 3.16
C PHE A 38 -6.97 0.30 3.38
N GLY A 39 -7.64 -0.67 2.74
CA GLY A 39 -7.21 -2.07 2.79
C GLY A 39 -5.83 -2.26 2.15
N LEU A 40 -5.58 -1.59 1.02
CA LEU A 40 -4.27 -1.63 0.36
C LEU A 40 -3.16 -0.99 1.20
N SER A 41 -3.44 0.10 1.92
CA SER A 41 -2.43 0.70 2.81
C SER A 41 -2.09 -0.23 3.98
N ALA A 42 -3.09 -0.84 4.63
CA ALA A 42 -2.85 -1.79 5.72
C ALA A 42 -2.09 -3.04 5.26
N ILE A 43 -2.42 -3.58 4.08
CA ILE A 43 -1.68 -4.70 3.48
C ILE A 43 -0.23 -4.30 3.19
N ARG A 44 -0.01 -3.10 2.63
CA ARG A 44 1.34 -2.60 2.34
C ARG A 44 2.17 -2.44 3.62
N GLU A 45 1.57 -1.94 4.69
CA GLU A 45 2.22 -1.84 6.00
C GLU A 45 2.54 -3.22 6.57
N GLY A 46 1.63 -4.18 6.46
CA GLY A 46 1.87 -5.57 6.84
C GLY A 46 3.02 -6.20 6.06
N GLN A 47 3.06 -6.02 4.74
CA GLN A 47 4.18 -6.48 3.89
C GLN A 47 5.50 -5.83 4.28
N ARG A 48 5.50 -4.52 4.53
CA ARG A 48 6.70 -3.81 5.02
C ARG A 48 7.17 -4.40 6.35
N CYS A 49 6.26 -4.71 7.27
CA CYS A 49 6.57 -5.34 8.56
C CYS A 49 7.21 -6.73 8.38
N MET A 50 6.60 -7.57 7.54
CA MET A 50 7.12 -8.92 7.24
C MET A 50 8.51 -8.89 6.61
N LEU A 51 8.71 -8.08 5.56
CA LEU A 51 10.02 -7.94 4.91
C LEU A 51 11.11 -7.48 5.88
N ARG A 52 10.78 -6.55 6.79
CA ARG A 52 11.71 -6.10 7.83
C ARG A 52 12.08 -7.25 8.77
N ALA A 53 11.10 -8.06 9.16
CA ALA A 53 11.32 -9.18 10.08
C ALA A 53 12.22 -10.25 9.45
N ASP A 54 11.98 -10.61 8.19
CA ASP A 54 12.77 -11.63 7.49
C ASP A 54 14.23 -11.19 7.29
N MET A 55 14.45 -9.99 6.73
CA MET A 55 15.77 -9.39 6.62
C MET A 55 16.50 -9.31 7.97
N LEU A 56 15.80 -8.99 9.06
CA LEU A 56 16.43 -8.96 10.39
C LEU A 56 16.75 -10.35 10.91
N ALA A 57 15.92 -11.35 10.64
CA ALA A 57 16.21 -12.73 10.99
C ALA A 57 17.47 -13.23 10.26
N ALA A 58 17.57 -12.97 8.96
CA ALA A 58 18.77 -13.27 8.17
C ALA A 58 20.00 -12.53 8.70
N TYR A 59 19.86 -11.25 9.04
CA TYR A 59 20.96 -10.47 9.59
C TYR A 59 21.43 -11.02 10.94
N TYR A 60 20.54 -11.21 11.92
CA TYR A 60 20.95 -11.64 13.25
C TYR A 60 21.50 -13.07 13.29
N LYS A 61 21.06 -13.94 12.38
CA LYS A 61 21.59 -15.30 12.22
C LYS A 61 23.08 -15.32 11.88
N HIS A 62 23.52 -14.38 11.03
CA HIS A 62 24.86 -14.37 10.43
C HIS A 62 25.75 -13.22 10.93
N ARG A 63 25.23 -12.41 11.86
CA ARG A 63 25.87 -11.17 12.34
C ARG A 63 27.28 -11.37 12.91
N GLU A 64 27.50 -12.48 13.60
CA GLU A 64 28.79 -12.77 14.25
C GLU A 64 29.82 -13.31 13.25
N GLU A 65 29.39 -14.28 12.43
CA GLU A 65 30.25 -14.96 11.46
C GLU A 65 30.57 -14.08 10.25
N LYS A 66 29.69 -13.12 9.91
CA LYS A 66 29.78 -12.26 8.72
C LYS A 66 29.96 -13.04 7.43
N THR A 67 29.37 -14.23 7.38
CA THR A 67 29.28 -15.06 6.18
C THR A 67 27.82 -15.25 5.83
N ILE A 68 27.49 -15.25 4.56
CA ILE A 68 26.13 -15.49 4.08
C ILE A 68 26.17 -16.35 2.84
N ARG A 69 25.24 -17.31 2.75
CA ARG A 69 25.15 -18.16 1.56
C ARG A 69 24.66 -17.35 0.38
N GLN A 70 25.11 -17.68 -0.83
CA GLN A 70 24.73 -16.96 -2.05
C GLN A 70 23.21 -16.80 -2.19
N TYR A 71 22.43 -17.88 -1.99
CA TYR A 71 20.97 -17.79 -2.11
C TYR A 71 20.33 -16.96 -1.00
N GLU A 72 20.90 -16.95 0.22
CA GLU A 72 20.39 -16.12 1.32
C GLU A 72 20.66 -14.64 1.04
N TYR A 73 21.83 -14.33 0.46
CA TYR A 73 22.18 -12.99 0.03
C TYR A 73 21.28 -12.50 -1.10
N GLU A 74 21.04 -13.33 -2.12
CA GLU A 74 20.12 -13.00 -3.22
C GLU A 74 18.71 -12.75 -2.71
N ASN A 75 18.19 -13.61 -1.82
CA ASN A 75 16.90 -13.40 -1.17
C ASN A 75 16.85 -12.08 -0.40
N PHE A 76 17.86 -11.80 0.42
CA PHE A 76 17.95 -10.54 1.16
C PHE A 76 17.90 -9.32 0.23
N LEU A 77 18.57 -9.36 -0.93
CA LEU A 77 18.54 -8.27 -1.89
C LEU A 77 17.15 -8.07 -2.53
N TYR A 78 16.43 -9.14 -2.83
CA TYR A 78 15.05 -9.05 -3.33
C TYR A 78 14.12 -8.42 -2.30
N GLU A 79 14.22 -8.86 -1.04
CA GLU A 79 13.44 -8.30 0.06
C GLU A 79 13.77 -6.83 0.31
N TYR A 80 15.05 -6.47 0.28
CA TYR A 80 15.50 -5.10 0.43
C TYR A 80 14.94 -4.19 -0.67
N LYS A 81 14.96 -4.65 -1.93
CA LYS A 81 14.39 -3.92 -3.06
C LYS A 81 12.87 -3.72 -2.89
N ALA A 82 12.14 -4.76 -2.49
CA ALA A 82 10.72 -4.66 -2.20
C ALA A 82 10.44 -3.70 -1.04
N TYR A 83 11.21 -3.80 0.05
CA TYR A 83 11.08 -2.95 1.23
C TYR A 83 11.33 -1.47 0.90
N LYS A 84 12.34 -1.17 0.08
CA LYS A 84 12.60 0.19 -0.42
C LYS A 84 11.48 0.72 -1.31
N ALA A 85 10.93 -0.12 -2.19
CA ALA A 85 9.76 0.26 -3.00
C ALA A 85 8.52 0.56 -2.14
N LEU A 86 8.42 -0.06 -0.96
CA LEU A 86 7.41 0.24 0.04
C LEU A 86 7.77 1.41 0.97
N HIS A 87 8.74 2.26 0.64
CA HIS A 87 9.19 3.39 1.49
C HIS A 87 9.63 2.96 2.90
N GLY A 88 10.44 1.91 2.97
CA GLY A 88 11.10 1.46 4.18
C GLY A 88 12.02 2.52 4.84
N ASN A 89 12.41 2.29 6.09
CA ASN A 89 13.23 3.25 6.85
C ASN A 89 14.75 3.01 6.70
N SER A 90 15.53 4.03 7.08
CA SER A 90 16.99 4.06 6.96
C SER A 90 17.71 3.03 7.84
N PHE A 91 17.04 2.45 8.84
CA PHE A 91 17.63 1.40 9.67
C PHE A 91 17.97 0.17 8.83
N ILE A 92 17.06 -0.28 7.96
CA ILE A 92 17.32 -1.42 7.08
C ILE A 92 18.39 -1.08 6.03
N GLU A 93 18.50 0.17 5.60
CA GLU A 93 19.59 0.58 4.69
C GLU A 93 20.97 0.45 5.34
N ARG A 94 21.07 0.69 6.66
CA ARG A 94 22.31 0.43 7.40
C ARG A 94 22.60 -1.07 7.45
N ILE A 95 21.59 -1.89 7.77
CA ILE A 95 21.73 -3.36 7.80
C ILE A 95 22.14 -3.89 6.42
N ALA A 96 21.52 -3.43 5.34
CA ALA A 96 21.85 -3.84 3.98
C ALA A 96 23.29 -3.49 3.60
N ARG A 97 23.83 -2.35 4.07
CA ARG A 97 25.25 -2.00 3.89
C ARG A 97 26.16 -2.95 4.66
N GLU A 98 25.81 -3.28 5.91
CA GLU A 98 26.60 -4.25 6.70
C GLU A 98 26.60 -5.64 6.05
N VAL A 99 25.45 -6.12 5.57
CA VAL A 99 25.32 -7.42 4.89
C VAL A 99 26.09 -7.44 3.56
N ALA A 100 26.19 -6.30 2.86
CA ALA A 100 26.97 -6.20 1.62
C ALA A 100 28.48 -6.34 1.83
N GLU A 101 28.98 -6.20 3.07
CA GLU A 101 30.39 -6.40 3.42
C GLU A 101 30.71 -7.85 3.83
N TRP A 102 29.70 -8.72 3.92
CA TRP A 102 29.87 -10.11 4.35
C TRP A 102 30.46 -10.99 3.25
N GLU A 103 31.15 -12.05 3.67
CA GLU A 103 31.69 -13.05 2.75
C GLU A 103 30.56 -13.93 2.21
N ILE A 104 30.46 -14.02 0.88
CA ILE A 104 29.45 -14.84 0.22
C ILE A 104 30.01 -16.25 0.01
N VAL A 105 29.40 -17.23 0.67
CA VAL A 105 29.76 -18.64 0.54
C VAL A 105 28.80 -19.35 -0.44
N THR A 106 29.34 -20.23 -1.28
CA THR A 106 28.59 -20.97 -2.30
C THR A 106 28.00 -22.26 -1.75
#